data_AF-A0A7M3WZJ5-F1
#
_entry.id   AF-A0A7M3WZJ5-F1
#
_cell.length_a   1.000
_cell.length_b   1.000
_cell.length_c   1.000
_cell.angle_alpha   90.00
_cell.angle_beta   90.00
_cell.angle_gamma   90.00
#
_symmetry.space_group_name_H-M   'P 1'
#
loop_
_entity.id
_entity.type
_entity.pdbx_description
1 polymer ?
#
loop_
_entity_poly.entity_id
_entity_poly.type
_entity_poly.pdbx_seq_one_letter_code
_entity_poly.pdbx_strand_id
1 'polypeptide(L)'
;MANRRVALIILMVLLFYLPLSAVGNESSPAVEQFGHTFEEVVIADYTDALNEPRDLEFHPGKANELWVANRATDSITIVENVGMDNQTSQNRKDAYGNHFLEEVSAIAFGAYHEEFDWQWGSAQETDNTYCGQQNPGNNFMGPTLWPSSLDHFAVEHQTDGLLGSHIDMNHESPFGVGIAHDSDNAYWYNDGYYGELVYYDFQEDHDTGMDDHSDALVRRYSDVQLTHSLGTPGHMILDKETGILYIADAGANRVVWVNTDDTTFTTTDIMNSPTRTEPLEEYSRINGIEWGVLDTGLNRPSGIALEGDQLFVSLNGNGEIIAYDLSVNGKSAVEAGSIQTTASSIMGIEIGPDGHLYYVDNAQDEVVRIDPYTDADGDGVVDVDDNCPLVANPNQLDHDIDGLGDVCDGDDDNDSLLDENDACPQGIIGWVPTSATDHDMDGCEDASEDFDDDNDAVIDIRDDCPVGEMAWLSTDLTDYDGDGCQ
;
A
#
# COMPACT_ATOMS: atom_id res chain seq x y z
N MET A 1 21.08 69.53 -46.08
CA MET A 1 21.84 68.26 -45.92
C MET A 1 22.49 68.32 -44.54
N ALA A 2 21.69 68.08 -43.50
CA ALA A 2 21.42 66.78 -42.88
C ALA A 2 22.39 66.56 -41.71
N ASN A 3 21.89 66.95 -40.53
CA ASN A 3 22.56 66.92 -39.23
C ASN A 3 22.72 65.48 -38.74
N ARG A 4 23.87 65.24 -38.11
CA ARG A 4 24.21 64.07 -37.30
C ARG A 4 23.12 63.80 -36.26
N ARG A 5 22.62 62.57 -36.22
CA ARG A 5 21.95 62.01 -35.04
C ARG A 5 22.75 60.79 -34.57
N VAL A 6 23.09 60.85 -33.30
CA VAL A 6 23.68 59.79 -32.48
C VAL A 6 22.63 58.69 -32.33
N ALA A 7 23.02 57.44 -32.59
CA ALA A 7 22.25 56.26 -32.22
C ALA A 7 23.10 55.45 -31.23
N LEU A 8 22.62 55.37 -29.99
CA LEU A 8 23.09 54.43 -28.98
C LEU A 8 22.82 53.00 -29.48
N ILE A 9 23.86 52.16 -29.57
CA ILE A 9 23.69 50.72 -29.71
C ILE A 9 23.70 50.16 -28.29
N ILE A 10 22.54 49.68 -27.85
CA ILE A 10 22.38 48.93 -26.60
C ILE A 10 22.94 47.53 -26.86
N LEU A 11 24.00 47.17 -26.12
CA LEU A 11 24.57 45.82 -26.09
C LEU A 11 23.57 44.93 -25.32
N MET A 12 22.87 44.06 -26.03
CA MET A 12 22.01 43.03 -25.45
C MET A 12 22.88 41.79 -25.23
N VAL A 13 23.32 41.58 -24.00
CA VAL A 13 23.97 40.33 -23.57
C VAL A 13 22.88 39.27 -23.49
N LEU A 14 22.85 38.35 -24.46
CA LEU A 14 22.11 37.09 -24.31
C LEU A 14 22.84 36.25 -23.25
N LEU A 15 22.36 36.30 -22.02
CA LEU A 15 22.59 35.24 -21.04
C LEU A 15 21.80 34.03 -21.53
N PHE A 16 22.49 33.08 -22.17
CA PHE A 16 21.99 31.71 -22.28
C PHE A 16 21.93 31.16 -20.86
N TYR A 17 20.74 31.14 -20.28
CA TYR A 17 20.42 30.23 -19.19
C TYR A 17 20.46 28.82 -19.80
N LEU A 18 21.54 28.10 -19.54
CA LEU A 18 21.50 26.64 -19.61
C LEU A 18 20.53 26.20 -18.51
N PRO A 19 19.53 25.35 -18.78
CA PRO A 19 18.85 24.66 -17.72
C PRO A 19 19.93 23.80 -17.04
N LEU A 20 20.19 24.09 -15.77
CA LEU A 20 20.87 23.13 -14.92
C LEU A 20 19.95 21.91 -14.93
N SER A 21 20.39 20.83 -15.57
CA SER A 21 19.73 19.53 -15.45
C SER A 21 19.55 19.29 -13.97
N ALA A 22 18.31 19.24 -13.51
CA ALA A 22 18.02 18.62 -12.23
C ALA A 22 18.59 17.20 -12.38
N VAL A 23 19.59 16.88 -11.57
CA VAL A 23 19.84 15.48 -11.22
C VAL A 23 18.51 15.05 -10.62
N GLY A 24 17.78 14.21 -11.36
CA GLY A 24 16.63 13.53 -10.82
C GLY A 24 17.13 12.83 -9.56
N ASN A 25 16.57 13.21 -8.43
CA ASN A 25 16.61 12.33 -7.29
C ASN A 25 15.63 11.22 -7.67
N GLU A 26 16.10 10.26 -8.47
CA GLU A 26 15.35 9.06 -8.83
C GLU A 26 14.99 8.39 -7.50
N SER A 27 13.68 8.31 -7.31
CA SER A 27 13.02 8.23 -6.02
C SER A 27 12.87 6.77 -5.62
N SER A 28 13.18 6.45 -4.35
CA SER A 28 12.52 5.36 -3.64
C SER A 28 11.04 5.29 -4.06
N PRO A 29 10.45 4.09 -4.23
CA PRO A 29 9.06 3.98 -4.67
C PRO A 29 8.22 4.89 -3.79
N ALA A 30 7.36 5.70 -4.42
CA ALA A 30 6.51 6.65 -3.68
C ALA A 30 5.62 5.95 -2.63
N VAL A 31 5.49 4.62 -2.74
CA VAL A 31 4.74 3.73 -1.85
C VAL A 31 5.52 2.42 -1.71
N GLU A 32 6.14 2.18 -0.54
CA GLU A 32 6.98 0.99 -0.28
C GLU A 32 6.22 -0.32 -0.52
N GLN A 33 4.95 -0.37 -0.08
CA GLN A 33 4.06 -1.51 -0.18
C GLN A 33 3.73 -1.92 -1.62
N PHE A 34 3.95 -1.04 -2.59
CA PHE A 34 3.69 -1.32 -4.01
C PHE A 34 4.97 -1.68 -4.77
N GLY A 35 6.11 -1.10 -4.38
CA GLY A 35 7.36 -1.18 -5.13
C GLY A 35 7.24 -0.69 -6.58
N HIS A 36 8.21 -1.07 -7.41
CA HIS A 36 8.14 -0.87 -8.87
C HIS A 36 7.35 -1.98 -9.55
N THR A 37 7.54 -3.21 -9.07
CA THR A 37 6.75 -4.41 -9.42
C THR A 37 6.60 -5.27 -8.16
N PHE A 38 5.64 -6.20 -8.16
CA PHE A 38 5.33 -7.04 -7.02
C PHE A 38 4.87 -8.45 -7.42
N GLU A 39 4.93 -9.38 -6.48
CA GLU A 39 4.26 -10.68 -6.53
C GLU A 39 2.99 -10.66 -5.67
N GLU A 40 1.93 -11.32 -6.12
CA GLU A 40 0.73 -11.58 -5.32
C GLU A 40 0.83 -12.99 -4.72
N VAL A 41 0.97 -13.06 -3.39
CA VAL A 41 1.14 -14.31 -2.64
C VAL A 41 -0.16 -14.66 -1.93
N VAL A 42 -0.77 -15.79 -2.29
CA VAL A 42 -1.97 -16.30 -1.59
C VAL A 42 -1.57 -16.79 -0.20
N ILE A 43 -2.12 -16.12 0.82
CA ILE A 43 -1.85 -16.40 2.24
C ILE A 43 -2.83 -17.42 2.79
N ALA A 44 -4.11 -17.28 2.47
CA ALA A 44 -5.15 -18.20 2.88
C ALA A 44 -6.21 -18.30 1.80
N ASP A 45 -6.83 -19.47 1.67
CA ASP A 45 -7.87 -19.72 0.68
C ASP A 45 -9.05 -20.52 1.27
N TYR A 46 -9.92 -21.04 0.42
CA TYR A 46 -11.06 -21.87 0.84
C TYR A 46 -10.65 -23.11 1.67
N THR A 47 -9.41 -23.60 1.55
CA THR A 47 -8.89 -24.72 2.36
C THR A 47 -8.63 -24.34 3.81
N ASP A 48 -8.47 -23.04 4.08
CA ASP A 48 -8.42 -22.42 5.41
C ASP A 48 -9.81 -21.99 5.90
N ALA A 49 -10.86 -22.51 5.26
CA ALA A 49 -12.27 -22.22 5.54
C ALA A 49 -12.68 -20.76 5.28
N LEU A 50 -12.01 -20.07 4.36
CA LEU A 50 -12.52 -18.82 3.81
C LEU A 50 -13.79 -19.08 2.99
N ASN A 51 -14.78 -18.19 3.14
CA ASN A 51 -16.04 -18.27 2.39
C ASN A 51 -16.75 -16.91 2.37
N GLU A 52 -16.78 -16.29 1.19
CA GLU A 52 -17.09 -14.88 0.98
C GLU A 52 -16.39 -13.98 2.02
N PRO A 53 -15.05 -14.03 2.15
CA PRO A 53 -14.33 -13.16 3.08
C PRO A 53 -14.60 -11.69 2.76
N ARG A 54 -14.68 -10.85 3.79
CA ARG A 54 -14.98 -9.40 3.65
C ARG A 54 -13.93 -8.50 4.26
N ASP A 55 -13.36 -8.91 5.38
CA ASP A 55 -12.43 -8.06 6.11
C ASP A 55 -11.32 -8.89 6.73
N LEU A 56 -10.20 -8.23 7.02
CA LEU A 56 -9.04 -8.83 7.64
C LEU A 56 -8.39 -7.86 8.62
N GLU A 57 -7.85 -8.37 9.72
CA GLU A 57 -7.13 -7.54 10.69
C GLU A 57 -6.10 -8.35 11.45
N PHE A 58 -4.93 -7.76 11.72
CA PHE A 58 -3.91 -8.40 12.54
C PHE A 58 -4.19 -8.23 14.03
N HIS A 59 -4.06 -9.31 14.79
CA HIS A 59 -4.26 -9.29 16.23
C HIS A 59 -3.21 -8.42 16.93
N PRO A 60 -3.57 -7.34 17.66
CA PRO A 60 -2.59 -6.38 18.20
C PRO A 60 -1.63 -6.97 19.24
N GLY A 61 -2.09 -7.98 19.99
CA GLY A 61 -1.32 -8.65 21.04
C GLY A 61 -0.47 -9.84 20.60
N LYS A 62 -0.57 -10.30 19.34
CA LYS A 62 0.04 -11.57 18.90
C LYS A 62 0.71 -11.40 17.54
N ALA A 63 2.00 -11.71 17.50
CA ALA A 63 2.78 -11.59 16.28
C ALA A 63 2.24 -12.53 15.19
N ASN A 64 2.01 -11.97 14.00
CA ASN A 64 1.62 -12.69 12.79
C ASN A 64 0.37 -13.56 12.95
N GLU A 65 -0.63 -13.10 13.72
CA GLU A 65 -1.96 -13.71 13.79
C GLU A 65 -2.96 -12.81 13.05
N LEU A 66 -3.50 -13.29 11.93
CA LEU A 66 -4.47 -12.59 11.09
C LEU A 66 -5.87 -13.17 11.28
N TRP A 67 -6.85 -12.31 11.50
CA TRP A 67 -8.26 -12.66 11.63
C TRP A 67 -9.00 -12.23 10.36
N VAL A 68 -9.83 -13.11 9.80
CA VAL A 68 -10.54 -12.89 8.54
C VAL A 68 -12.03 -13.14 8.73
N ALA A 69 -12.84 -12.14 8.43
CA ALA A 69 -14.29 -12.18 8.58
C ALA A 69 -14.97 -12.84 7.37
N ASN A 70 -15.67 -13.95 7.59
CA ASN A 70 -16.34 -14.73 6.54
C ASN A 70 -17.84 -14.49 6.52
N ARG A 71 -18.32 -13.68 5.57
CA ARG A 71 -19.75 -13.32 5.47
C ARG A 71 -20.65 -14.53 5.32
N ALA A 72 -20.30 -15.47 4.45
CA ALA A 72 -21.20 -16.57 4.11
C ALA A 72 -21.38 -17.61 5.22
N THR A 73 -20.48 -17.61 6.22
CA THR A 73 -20.49 -18.60 7.29
C THR A 73 -20.67 -18.00 8.68
N ASP A 74 -20.78 -16.67 8.79
CA ASP A 74 -20.90 -15.95 10.07
C ASP A 74 -19.80 -16.38 11.06
N SER A 75 -18.56 -16.44 10.56
CA SER A 75 -17.42 -17.04 11.26
C SER A 75 -16.14 -16.24 11.03
N ILE A 76 -15.15 -16.47 11.87
CA ILE A 76 -13.81 -15.89 11.75
C ILE A 76 -12.80 -16.99 11.45
N THR A 77 -12.03 -16.83 10.39
CA THR A 77 -10.83 -17.64 10.15
C THR A 77 -9.63 -16.93 10.78
N ILE A 78 -8.84 -17.67 11.55
CA ILE A 78 -7.64 -17.18 12.22
C ILE A 78 -6.45 -17.91 11.61
N VAL A 79 -5.53 -17.15 11.04
CA VAL A 79 -4.28 -17.62 10.44
C VAL A 79 -3.14 -17.23 11.37
N GLU A 80 -2.37 -18.20 11.85
CA GLU A 80 -1.24 -18.01 12.76
C GLU A 80 0.09 -18.21 12.02
N ASN A 81 1.12 -17.44 12.37
CA ASN A 81 2.41 -17.40 11.68
C ASN A 81 2.23 -17.09 10.18
N VAL A 82 1.40 -16.08 9.90
CA VAL A 82 1.07 -15.60 8.56
C VAL A 82 2.33 -15.42 7.70
N GLY A 83 2.34 -16.01 6.52
CA GLY A 83 3.44 -15.93 5.55
C GLY A 83 4.70 -16.74 5.91
N MET A 84 4.69 -17.51 7.00
CA MET A 84 5.86 -18.30 7.45
C MET A 84 5.71 -19.79 7.09
N ASP A 85 6.83 -20.52 7.00
CA ASP A 85 6.87 -21.97 6.72
C ASP A 85 6.01 -22.83 7.69
N ASN A 86 5.73 -22.32 8.89
CA ASN A 86 4.94 -22.97 9.92
C ASN A 86 3.54 -22.37 10.09
N GLN A 87 3.00 -21.71 9.05
CA GLN A 87 1.65 -21.17 9.05
C GLN A 87 0.60 -22.25 9.38
N THR A 88 -0.37 -21.90 10.23
CA THR A 88 -1.54 -22.73 10.55
C THR A 88 -2.80 -21.90 10.49
N SER A 89 -3.96 -22.55 10.33
CA SER A 89 -5.26 -21.90 10.34
C SER A 89 -6.28 -22.65 11.19
N GLN A 90 -7.23 -21.91 11.75
CA GLN A 90 -8.42 -22.43 12.41
C GLN A 90 -9.63 -21.55 12.12
N ASN A 91 -10.82 -22.14 12.05
CA ASN A 91 -12.06 -21.39 11.90
C ASN A 91 -12.87 -21.46 13.19
N ARG A 92 -13.41 -20.31 13.60
CA ARG A 92 -14.20 -20.13 14.82
C ARG A 92 -15.60 -19.64 14.43
N LYS A 93 -16.61 -20.44 14.78
CA LYS A 93 -18.02 -20.13 14.54
C LYS A 93 -18.79 -20.18 15.84
N ASP A 94 -19.37 -19.04 16.22
CA ASP A 94 -20.24 -18.94 17.38
C ASP A 94 -21.64 -19.53 17.07
N ALA A 95 -22.22 -20.23 18.04
CA ALA A 95 -23.54 -20.86 17.93
C ALA A 95 -24.68 -19.86 17.71
N TYR A 96 -24.47 -18.59 18.10
CA TYR A 96 -25.40 -17.47 17.94
C TYR A 96 -24.89 -16.44 16.91
N GLY A 97 -23.89 -16.80 16.11
CA GLY A 97 -23.41 -15.97 15.00
C GLY A 97 -24.50 -15.59 14.01
N ASN A 98 -25.62 -16.33 13.95
CA ASN A 98 -26.79 -15.97 13.15
C ASN A 98 -27.49 -14.66 13.57
N HIS A 99 -27.15 -14.10 14.73
CA HIS A 99 -27.60 -12.77 15.15
C HIS A 99 -26.41 -11.83 15.32
N PHE A 100 -25.35 -12.29 15.99
CA PHE A 100 -24.25 -11.42 16.42
C PHE A 100 -23.14 -11.24 15.37
N LEU A 101 -23.04 -12.14 14.38
CA LEU A 101 -22.07 -12.10 13.25
C LEU A 101 -22.74 -12.32 11.88
N GLU A 102 -24.07 -12.19 11.79
CA GLU A 102 -24.80 -12.56 10.58
C GLU A 102 -24.38 -11.67 9.42
N GLU A 103 -23.90 -12.27 8.34
CA GLU A 103 -23.35 -11.53 7.20
C GLU A 103 -22.30 -10.48 7.62
N VAL A 104 -21.39 -10.87 8.53
CA VAL A 104 -20.29 -10.04 9.00
C VAL A 104 -19.57 -9.36 7.83
N SER A 105 -19.42 -8.04 7.92
CA SER A 105 -18.91 -7.19 6.86
C SER A 105 -17.58 -6.52 7.23
N ALA A 106 -17.38 -6.23 8.51
CA ALA A 106 -16.18 -5.57 9.02
C ALA A 106 -15.87 -5.99 10.46
N ILE A 107 -14.59 -5.96 10.81
CA ILE A 107 -14.08 -6.17 12.17
C ILE A 107 -13.08 -5.06 12.53
N ALA A 108 -12.95 -4.76 13.82
CA ALA A 108 -11.93 -3.83 14.32
C ALA A 108 -11.47 -4.27 15.72
N PHE A 109 -10.17 -4.47 15.90
CA PHE A 109 -9.57 -4.75 17.20
C PHE A 109 -9.57 -3.49 18.06
N GLY A 110 -9.94 -3.70 19.32
CA GLY A 110 -10.17 -2.66 20.31
C GLY A 110 -9.05 -2.51 21.32
N ALA A 111 -9.41 -2.39 22.59
CA ALA A 111 -8.47 -2.29 23.70
C ALA A 111 -8.12 -3.67 24.28
N TYR A 112 -6.99 -3.72 25.00
CA TYR A 112 -6.64 -4.87 25.83
C TYR A 112 -7.54 -4.97 27.06
N HIS A 113 -8.00 -6.18 27.37
CA HIS A 113 -8.80 -6.55 28.53
C HIS A 113 -8.12 -7.68 29.32
N GLU A 114 -8.15 -7.61 30.66
CA GLU A 114 -7.42 -8.57 31.49
C GLU A 114 -7.97 -10.01 31.42
N GLU A 115 -9.27 -10.16 31.14
CA GLU A 115 -9.92 -11.46 30.99
C GLU A 115 -9.95 -11.93 29.53
N PHE A 116 -10.17 -11.00 28.60
CA PHE A 116 -10.53 -11.33 27.22
C PHE A 116 -9.36 -11.21 26.22
N ASP A 117 -8.15 -10.93 26.71
CA ASP A 117 -6.98 -10.56 25.93
C ASP A 117 -7.18 -9.22 25.22
N TRP A 118 -7.64 -9.21 23.97
CA TRP A 118 -8.10 -7.98 23.31
C TRP A 118 -9.61 -8.07 23.08
N GLN A 119 -10.29 -6.95 23.13
CA GLN A 119 -11.66 -6.87 22.66
C GLN A 119 -11.67 -6.52 21.18
N TRP A 120 -12.70 -6.88 20.45
CA TRP A 120 -12.88 -6.47 19.06
C TRP A 120 -14.37 -6.27 18.74
N GLY A 121 -14.64 -5.32 17.86
CA GLY A 121 -15.98 -5.00 17.38
C GLY A 121 -16.25 -5.64 16.02
N SER A 122 -17.51 -5.91 15.72
CA SER A 122 -17.93 -6.32 14.37
C SER A 122 -19.16 -5.57 13.87
N ALA A 123 -19.23 -5.43 12.55
CA ALA A 123 -20.38 -4.92 11.81
C ALA A 123 -21.01 -6.04 10.96
N GLN A 124 -22.33 -5.97 10.80
CA GLN A 124 -23.14 -7.01 10.15
C GLN A 124 -24.04 -6.40 9.08
N GLU A 125 -23.91 -6.86 7.83
CA GLU A 125 -24.66 -6.33 6.68
C GLU A 125 -26.08 -6.92 6.57
N THR A 126 -26.85 -6.89 7.67
CA THR A 126 -28.15 -7.56 7.78
C THR A 126 -29.20 -6.72 8.52
N ASP A 127 -30.49 -6.98 8.27
CA ASP A 127 -31.63 -6.50 9.06
C ASP A 127 -32.07 -7.47 10.16
N ASN A 128 -31.21 -8.41 10.56
CA ASN A 128 -31.46 -9.53 11.48
C ASN A 128 -32.48 -10.54 10.93
N THR A 129 -32.04 -11.35 9.96
CA THR A 129 -32.88 -12.41 9.40
C THR A 129 -32.69 -13.74 10.11
N TYR A 130 -31.74 -13.83 11.04
CA TYR A 130 -31.34 -15.07 11.69
C TYR A 130 -30.91 -16.15 10.68
N CYS A 131 -30.04 -15.79 9.73
CA CYS A 131 -29.65 -16.55 8.54
C CYS A 131 -30.88 -16.99 7.71
N GLY A 132 -31.79 -16.06 7.44
CA GLY A 132 -32.99 -16.28 6.64
C GLY A 132 -34.14 -17.02 7.34
N GLN A 133 -34.04 -17.27 8.65
CA GLN A 133 -35.14 -17.86 9.45
C GLN A 133 -36.33 -16.89 9.61
N GLN A 134 -36.08 -15.59 9.49
CA GLN A 134 -37.07 -14.53 9.56
C GLN A 134 -37.04 -13.66 8.29
N ASN A 135 -38.22 -13.32 7.75
CA ASN A 135 -38.34 -12.41 6.61
C ASN A 135 -39.70 -11.67 6.65
N PRO A 136 -39.72 -10.32 6.69
CA PRO A 136 -38.56 -9.42 6.75
C PRO A 136 -37.82 -9.54 8.10
N GLY A 137 -36.56 -9.11 8.15
CA GLY A 137 -35.83 -8.99 9.42
C GLY A 137 -36.51 -8.02 10.39
N ASN A 138 -36.10 -8.04 11.65
CA ASN A 138 -36.68 -7.18 12.69
C ASN A 138 -35.96 -5.82 12.85
N ASN A 139 -34.88 -5.57 12.11
CA ASN A 139 -34.00 -4.39 12.25
C ASN A 139 -33.39 -4.24 13.65
N PHE A 140 -33.23 -5.34 14.39
CA PHE A 140 -32.60 -5.36 15.70
C PHE A 140 -31.15 -5.80 15.51
N MET A 141 -30.30 -4.85 15.11
CA MET A 141 -28.87 -5.04 14.79
C MET A 141 -28.08 -3.76 15.09
N GLY A 142 -26.78 -3.93 15.26
CA GLY A 142 -25.78 -2.88 15.37
C GLY A 142 -24.44 -3.52 15.77
N PRO A 143 -23.45 -2.73 16.20
CA PRO A 143 -22.13 -3.28 16.49
C PRO A 143 -22.20 -4.28 17.64
N THR A 144 -21.36 -5.32 17.54
CA THR A 144 -21.22 -6.35 18.57
C THR A 144 -19.78 -6.36 19.07
N LEU A 145 -19.60 -6.45 20.38
CA LEU A 145 -18.29 -6.55 21.05
C LEU A 145 -17.98 -8.01 21.41
N TRP A 146 -16.72 -8.39 21.23
CA TRP A 146 -16.25 -9.77 21.35
C TRP A 146 -14.90 -9.85 22.09
N PRO A 147 -14.63 -10.99 22.74
CA PRO A 147 -13.30 -11.32 23.24
C PRO A 147 -12.41 -11.85 22.11
N SER A 148 -11.11 -11.59 22.14
CA SER A 148 -10.12 -12.21 21.23
C SER A 148 -9.49 -13.47 21.81
N SER A 149 -9.56 -13.63 23.13
CA SER A 149 -9.09 -14.83 23.82
C SER A 149 -9.77 -16.07 23.24
N LEU A 150 -8.95 -17.01 22.76
CA LEU A 150 -9.39 -18.24 22.14
C LEU A 150 -10.01 -19.25 23.13
N ASP A 151 -9.91 -18.96 24.42
CA ASP A 151 -10.59 -19.69 25.50
C ASP A 151 -12.04 -19.22 25.68
N HIS A 152 -12.40 -18.02 25.20
CA HIS A 152 -13.74 -17.44 25.30
C HIS A 152 -14.46 -17.40 23.95
N PHE A 153 -13.80 -16.88 22.91
CA PHE A 153 -14.42 -16.64 21.60
C PHE A 153 -14.84 -17.95 20.91
N ALA A 154 -16.13 -18.02 20.58
CA ALA A 154 -16.82 -19.20 20.06
C ALA A 154 -16.68 -20.44 20.96
N VAL A 155 -16.50 -20.25 22.26
CA VAL A 155 -16.35 -21.33 23.27
C VAL A 155 -17.40 -21.21 24.37
N GLU A 156 -17.71 -20.00 24.82
CA GLU A 156 -18.69 -19.78 25.90
C GLU A 156 -20.13 -19.83 25.40
N HIS A 157 -21.03 -20.39 26.21
CA HIS A 157 -22.48 -20.43 25.94
C HIS A 157 -22.94 -21.03 24.60
N GLN A 158 -22.14 -21.92 24.02
CA GLN A 158 -22.40 -22.51 22.69
C GLN A 158 -23.56 -23.52 22.63
N THR A 159 -24.09 -23.95 23.79
CA THR A 159 -25.11 -25.02 23.85
C THR A 159 -26.22 -24.76 24.88
N ASP A 160 -26.22 -23.59 25.49
CA ASP A 160 -27.25 -23.15 26.42
C ASP A 160 -27.99 -21.93 25.85
N GLY A 161 -28.84 -21.29 26.65
CA GLY A 161 -29.65 -20.14 26.24
C GLY A 161 -29.02 -18.78 26.49
N LEU A 162 -27.70 -18.73 26.71
CA LEU A 162 -26.96 -17.52 27.09
C LEU A 162 -26.20 -16.91 25.90
N LEU A 163 -26.74 -17.10 24.68
CA LEU A 163 -26.44 -16.25 23.53
C LEU A 163 -24.96 -16.17 23.06
N GLY A 164 -24.17 -17.19 23.37
CA GLY A 164 -22.82 -17.35 22.80
C GLY A 164 -21.77 -16.50 23.51
N SER A 165 -20.68 -16.20 22.79
CA SER A 165 -19.46 -15.61 23.36
C SER A 165 -19.32 -14.11 23.17
N HIS A 166 -20.34 -13.43 22.65
CA HIS A 166 -20.33 -11.97 22.61
C HIS A 166 -20.37 -11.42 24.04
N ILE A 167 -19.76 -10.25 24.23
CA ILE A 167 -19.70 -9.56 25.53
C ILE A 167 -20.52 -8.28 25.56
N ASP A 168 -20.91 -7.75 24.39
CA ASP A 168 -21.88 -6.67 24.28
C ASP A 168 -22.48 -6.57 22.86
N MET A 169 -23.64 -5.92 22.71
CA MET A 169 -24.23 -5.57 21.42
C MET A 169 -25.27 -4.45 21.56
N ASN A 170 -25.18 -3.41 20.73
CA ASN A 170 -26.20 -2.36 20.65
C ASN A 170 -26.99 -2.40 19.33
N HIS A 171 -28.27 -1.99 19.35
CA HIS A 171 -29.26 -2.37 18.32
C HIS A 171 -29.88 -1.21 17.52
N GLU A 172 -29.17 -0.09 17.32
CA GLU A 172 -29.68 1.11 16.63
C GLU A 172 -29.26 1.25 15.15
N SER A 173 -28.51 0.30 14.58
CA SER A 173 -27.88 0.44 13.25
C SER A 173 -27.77 -0.87 12.46
N PRO A 174 -28.86 -1.33 11.81
CA PRO A 174 -28.83 -2.44 10.87
C PRO A 174 -28.01 -2.16 9.61
N PHE A 175 -27.67 -3.21 8.87
CA PHE A 175 -26.83 -3.14 7.67
C PHE A 175 -25.51 -2.42 7.90
N GLY A 176 -24.83 -2.73 9.01
CA GLY A 176 -23.49 -2.21 9.25
C GLY A 176 -22.51 -2.67 8.18
N VAL A 177 -21.70 -1.73 7.67
CA VAL A 177 -20.71 -2.03 6.63
C VAL A 177 -19.29 -1.61 6.96
N GLY A 178 -19.06 -1.03 8.13
CA GLY A 178 -17.75 -0.59 8.56
C GLY A 178 -17.75 -0.33 10.06
N ILE A 179 -16.64 -0.65 10.70
CA ILE A 179 -16.39 -0.38 12.11
C ILE A 179 -14.94 0.05 12.27
N ALA A 180 -14.66 0.98 13.17
CA ALA A 180 -13.30 1.40 13.53
C ALA A 180 -13.23 1.65 15.03
N HIS A 181 -12.17 1.15 15.67
CA HIS A 181 -11.96 1.38 17.10
C HIS A 181 -11.60 2.84 17.38
N ASP A 182 -12.26 3.41 18.38
CA ASP A 182 -11.92 4.73 18.91
C ASP A 182 -11.00 4.60 20.12
N SER A 183 -11.56 4.20 21.26
CA SER A 183 -10.89 4.09 22.56
C SER A 183 -11.66 3.13 23.45
N ASP A 184 -10.99 2.42 24.36
CA ASP A 184 -11.64 1.46 25.29
C ASP A 184 -12.71 0.58 24.59
N ASN A 185 -13.96 0.64 25.04
CA ASN A 185 -15.13 -0.02 24.44
C ASN A 185 -15.93 0.90 23.49
N ALA A 186 -15.28 1.85 22.82
CA ALA A 186 -15.91 2.77 21.90
C ALA A 186 -15.46 2.55 20.45
N TYR A 187 -16.44 2.63 19.55
CA TYR A 187 -16.28 2.36 18.13
C TYR A 187 -17.08 3.35 17.28
N TRP A 188 -16.50 3.71 16.15
CA TRP A 188 -17.21 4.34 15.04
C TRP A 188 -17.86 3.27 14.18
N TYR A 189 -19.08 3.53 13.72
CA TYR A 189 -19.89 2.58 12.98
C TYR A 189 -20.56 3.21 11.75
N ASN A 190 -20.44 2.53 10.61
CA ASN A 190 -21.07 2.91 9.35
C ASN A 190 -22.45 2.24 9.23
N ASP A 191 -23.49 2.98 9.58
CA ASP A 191 -24.87 2.51 9.55
C ASP A 191 -25.44 2.54 8.13
N GLY A 192 -25.56 1.37 7.51
CA GLY A 192 -26.11 1.25 6.16
C GLY A 192 -27.63 1.40 6.06
N TYR A 193 -28.37 1.26 7.16
CA TYR A 193 -29.83 1.44 7.14
C TYR A 193 -30.24 2.90 7.09
N TYR A 194 -29.68 3.73 7.98
CA TYR A 194 -29.98 5.15 8.04
C TYR A 194 -29.01 6.02 7.23
N GLY A 195 -27.86 5.47 6.80
CA GLY A 195 -26.85 6.19 6.04
C GLY A 195 -26.16 7.28 6.87
N GLU A 196 -25.93 7.02 8.16
CA GLU A 196 -25.33 7.97 9.11
C GLU A 196 -24.06 7.36 9.72
N LEU A 197 -23.07 8.21 10.03
CA LEU A 197 -21.99 7.81 10.94
C LEU A 197 -22.53 7.77 12.38
N VAL A 198 -22.20 6.72 13.12
CA VAL A 198 -22.62 6.56 14.51
C VAL A 198 -21.41 6.27 15.39
N TYR A 199 -21.32 6.92 16.55
CA TYR A 199 -20.38 6.57 17.60
C TYR A 199 -21.12 5.76 18.65
N TYR A 200 -20.58 4.59 18.95
CA TYR A 200 -21.03 3.71 20.02
C TYR A 200 -19.95 3.67 21.09
N ASP A 201 -20.38 3.75 22.34
CA ASP A 201 -19.54 3.51 23.50
C ASP A 201 -20.32 2.59 24.42
N PHE A 202 -19.89 1.32 24.46
CA PHE A 202 -20.54 0.26 25.24
C PHE A 202 -20.35 0.48 26.75
N GLN A 203 -19.46 1.39 27.18
CA GLN A 203 -19.09 1.56 28.60
C GLN A 203 -18.59 0.24 29.21
N GLU A 204 -19.26 -0.32 30.22
CA GLU A 204 -18.87 -1.59 30.85
C GLU A 204 -19.49 -2.73 30.03
N ASP A 205 -18.66 -3.59 29.43
CA ASP A 205 -19.21 -4.76 28.74
C ASP A 205 -19.97 -5.64 29.73
N HIS A 206 -21.03 -6.29 29.26
CA HIS A 206 -21.90 -7.05 30.16
C HIS A 206 -21.36 -8.45 30.48
N ASP A 207 -20.15 -8.83 30.04
CA ASP A 207 -19.61 -10.20 30.07
C ASP A 207 -20.46 -11.20 29.25
N THR A 208 -20.00 -12.43 29.04
CA THR A 208 -20.75 -13.39 28.22
C THR A 208 -22.05 -13.83 28.92
N GLY A 209 -23.13 -13.93 28.14
CA GLY A 209 -24.41 -14.45 28.62
C GLY A 209 -25.31 -13.49 29.39
N MET A 210 -24.97 -12.20 29.42
CA MET A 210 -25.80 -11.12 29.98
C MET A 210 -26.43 -10.28 28.85
N ASP A 211 -27.24 -9.27 29.21
CA ASP A 211 -28.05 -8.49 28.25
C ASP A 211 -28.32 -7.02 28.67
N ASP A 212 -27.52 -6.48 29.59
CA ASP A 212 -27.71 -5.11 30.08
C ASP A 212 -26.85 -4.12 29.29
N HIS A 213 -27.48 -3.39 28.38
CA HIS A 213 -26.84 -2.35 27.56
C HIS A 213 -27.18 -0.93 28.06
N SER A 214 -27.75 -0.81 29.27
CA SER A 214 -28.43 0.43 29.69
C SER A 214 -27.50 1.60 30.01
N ASP A 215 -26.20 1.37 30.08
CA ASP A 215 -25.14 2.37 30.24
C ASP A 215 -24.55 2.86 28.90
N ALA A 216 -24.86 2.19 27.79
CA ALA A 216 -24.32 2.53 26.49
C ALA A 216 -24.67 3.96 26.04
N LEU A 217 -23.71 4.57 25.34
CA LEU A 217 -23.84 5.91 24.75
C LEU A 217 -23.84 5.78 23.22
N VAL A 218 -24.91 6.27 22.59
CA VAL A 218 -25.07 6.22 21.13
C VAL A 218 -25.25 7.63 20.57
N ARG A 219 -24.32 8.06 19.71
CA ARG A 219 -24.32 9.40 19.10
C ARG A 219 -24.36 9.31 17.58
N ARG A 220 -25.37 9.92 16.97
CA ARG A 220 -25.57 9.89 15.52
C ARG A 220 -25.14 11.18 14.85
N TYR A 221 -24.23 11.10 13.88
CA TYR A 221 -23.64 12.23 13.14
C TYR A 221 -24.29 12.37 11.78
N SER A 222 -25.51 12.88 11.77
CA SER A 222 -26.37 12.89 10.58
C SER A 222 -25.90 13.84 9.48
N ASP A 223 -24.98 14.76 9.78
CA ASP A 223 -24.36 15.58 8.74
C ASP A 223 -23.40 14.77 7.85
N VAL A 224 -22.82 13.69 8.40
CA VAL A 224 -21.98 12.74 7.66
C VAL A 224 -22.89 11.68 7.03
N GLN A 225 -23.39 11.99 5.83
CA GLN A 225 -24.25 11.10 5.07
C GLN A 225 -23.41 10.07 4.31
N LEU A 226 -23.61 8.79 4.60
CA LEU A 226 -22.90 7.66 3.99
C LEU A 226 -23.87 6.85 3.12
N THR A 227 -23.40 6.31 2.00
CA THR A 227 -24.22 5.58 1.04
C THR A 227 -23.81 4.12 1.00
N HIS A 228 -24.70 3.26 1.48
CA HIS A 228 -24.51 1.82 1.47
C HIS A 228 -24.65 1.24 0.05
N SER A 229 -23.71 0.36 -0.33
CA SER A 229 -23.79 -0.48 -1.52
C SER A 229 -23.74 -1.95 -1.11
N LEU A 230 -24.91 -2.61 -1.05
CA LEU A 230 -25.04 -4.01 -0.63
C LEU A 230 -23.96 -4.93 -1.23
N GLY A 231 -23.36 -5.76 -0.37
CA GLY A 231 -22.27 -6.66 -0.72
C GLY A 231 -20.93 -5.96 -0.94
N THR A 232 -20.79 -4.71 -0.52
CA THR A 232 -19.52 -3.94 -0.54
C THR A 232 -19.36 -3.30 0.83
N PRO A 233 -18.34 -3.68 1.61
CA PRO A 233 -18.08 -3.01 2.87
C PRO A 233 -17.71 -1.54 2.61
N GLY A 234 -17.90 -0.73 3.63
CA GLY A 234 -17.45 0.66 3.69
C GLY A 234 -16.54 0.79 4.90
N HIS A 235 -15.37 0.14 4.82
CA HIS A 235 -14.39 0.07 5.90
C HIS A 235 -13.91 1.44 6.34
N MET A 236 -13.46 1.50 7.58
CA MET A 236 -13.10 2.74 8.24
C MET A 236 -11.82 2.54 9.04
N ILE A 237 -11.03 3.59 9.16
CA ILE A 237 -9.85 3.58 10.03
C ILE A 237 -9.69 4.94 10.70
N LEU A 238 -9.45 4.92 12.01
CA LEU A 238 -9.17 6.13 12.80
C LEU A 238 -7.68 6.31 12.93
N ASP A 239 -7.16 7.41 12.40
CA ASP A 239 -5.86 7.90 12.78
C ASP A 239 -5.95 8.51 14.19
N LYS A 240 -5.49 7.73 15.18
CA LYS A 240 -5.50 8.12 16.60
C LYS A 240 -4.51 9.23 16.92
N GLU A 241 -3.53 9.52 16.07
CA GLU A 241 -2.60 10.63 16.28
C GLU A 241 -3.22 11.96 15.87
N THR A 242 -3.97 11.97 14.76
CA THR A 242 -4.57 13.21 14.21
C THR A 242 -6.04 13.40 14.57
N GLY A 243 -6.72 12.37 15.08
CA GLY A 243 -8.16 12.40 15.35
C GLY A 243 -8.99 12.43 14.07
N ILE A 244 -8.49 11.85 12.98
CA ILE A 244 -9.18 11.81 11.69
C ILE A 244 -9.64 10.40 11.39
N LEU A 245 -10.95 10.22 11.28
CA LEU A 245 -11.58 8.99 10.82
C LEU A 245 -11.74 9.04 9.30
N TYR A 246 -11.17 8.07 8.59
CA TYR A 246 -11.36 7.88 7.15
C TYR A 246 -12.38 6.77 6.89
N ILE A 247 -13.24 6.97 5.89
CA ILE A 247 -14.36 6.07 5.59
C ILE A 247 -14.46 5.85 4.09
N ALA A 248 -14.46 4.60 3.66
CA ALA A 248 -14.80 4.21 2.30
C ALA A 248 -16.33 4.26 2.10
N ASP A 249 -16.82 5.18 1.26
CA ASP A 249 -18.25 5.34 0.96
C ASP A 249 -18.55 4.76 -0.43
N ALA A 250 -18.66 3.43 -0.47
CA ALA A 250 -18.81 2.64 -1.69
C ALA A 250 -19.99 3.10 -2.56
N GLY A 251 -21.15 3.38 -1.97
CA GLY A 251 -22.36 3.76 -2.71
C GLY A 251 -22.29 5.15 -3.33
N ALA A 252 -21.43 6.03 -2.81
CA ALA A 252 -21.20 7.37 -3.35
C ALA A 252 -19.88 7.51 -4.12
N ASN A 253 -19.11 6.42 -4.29
CA ASN A 253 -17.86 6.41 -5.04
C ASN A 253 -16.85 7.47 -4.54
N ARG A 254 -16.63 7.50 -3.23
CA ARG A 254 -15.75 8.49 -2.57
C ARG A 254 -15.15 7.95 -1.28
N VAL A 255 -14.12 8.63 -0.80
CA VAL A 255 -13.60 8.50 0.57
C VAL A 255 -13.92 9.78 1.32
N VAL A 256 -14.42 9.68 2.54
CA VAL A 256 -14.68 10.83 3.41
C VAL A 256 -13.76 10.80 4.62
N TRP A 257 -13.49 11.97 5.18
CA TRP A 257 -12.78 12.13 6.44
C TRP A 257 -13.65 12.88 7.46
N VAL A 258 -13.53 12.54 8.73
CA VAL A 258 -14.26 13.17 9.85
C VAL A 258 -13.26 13.50 10.96
N ASN A 259 -13.26 14.74 11.43
CA ASN A 259 -12.45 15.14 12.59
C ASN A 259 -13.19 14.76 13.88
N THR A 260 -12.78 13.66 14.51
CA THR A 260 -13.38 13.12 15.74
C THR A 260 -13.06 13.98 16.97
N ASP A 261 -11.98 14.75 16.91
CA ASP A 261 -11.57 15.72 17.95
C ASP A 261 -12.31 17.07 17.84
N ASP A 262 -13.15 17.28 16.83
CA ASP A 262 -13.93 18.50 16.72
C ASP A 262 -14.92 18.62 17.89
N THR A 263 -14.84 19.74 18.61
CA THR A 263 -15.71 20.04 19.77
C THR A 263 -16.72 21.16 19.47
N THR A 264 -16.77 21.64 18.22
CA THR A 264 -17.60 22.78 17.82
C THR A 264 -19.02 22.40 17.40
N PHE A 265 -19.32 21.10 17.36
CA PHE A 265 -20.63 20.56 17.06
C PHE A 265 -21.68 20.91 18.13
N THR A 266 -22.94 20.61 17.79
CA THR A 266 -24.09 20.73 18.68
C THR A 266 -24.72 19.36 18.93
N THR A 267 -25.14 19.13 20.17
CA THR A 267 -25.77 17.87 20.59
C THR A 267 -27.26 18.09 20.87
N THR A 268 -28.09 17.18 20.38
CA THR A 268 -29.53 17.13 20.66
C THR A 268 -29.89 15.79 21.28
N ASP A 269 -30.52 15.79 22.45
CA ASP A 269 -31.11 14.59 23.05
C ASP A 269 -32.23 14.04 22.14
N ILE A 270 -32.12 12.76 21.82
CA ILE A 270 -33.12 12.01 21.04
C ILE A 270 -33.58 10.74 21.77
N MET A 271 -33.53 10.72 23.10
CA MET A 271 -33.90 9.54 23.92
C MET A 271 -35.36 9.09 23.70
N ASN A 272 -36.24 10.01 23.30
CA ASN A 272 -37.65 9.71 22.99
C ASN A 272 -37.89 9.40 21.50
N SER A 273 -36.83 9.25 20.70
CA SER A 273 -36.94 8.92 19.29
C SER A 273 -37.52 7.51 19.10
N PRO A 274 -38.40 7.31 18.09
CA PRO A 274 -38.87 5.96 17.74
C PRO A 274 -37.77 5.06 17.16
N THR A 275 -36.58 5.61 16.86
CA THR A 275 -35.42 4.85 16.36
C THR A 275 -34.62 4.18 17.47
N ARG A 276 -34.88 4.52 18.75
CA ARG A 276 -34.24 3.84 19.88
C ARG A 276 -34.92 2.49 20.12
N THR A 277 -34.15 1.42 20.09
CA THR A 277 -34.65 0.04 20.17
C THR A 277 -34.44 -0.58 21.55
N GLU A 278 -33.50 -0.06 22.35
CA GLU A 278 -33.21 -0.57 23.69
C GLU A 278 -33.01 0.54 24.76
N PRO A 279 -32.88 0.18 26.04
CA PRO A 279 -32.46 1.11 27.09
C PRO A 279 -31.02 1.57 26.85
N LEU A 280 -30.75 2.87 26.96
CA LEU A 280 -29.44 3.49 26.80
C LEU A 280 -29.27 4.59 27.87
N GLU A 281 -28.04 4.95 28.21
CA GLU A 281 -27.76 6.11 29.07
C GLU A 281 -27.80 7.40 28.24
N GLU A 282 -27.22 7.37 27.04
CA GLU A 282 -27.27 8.48 26.09
C GLU A 282 -27.75 8.01 24.71
N TYR A 283 -28.72 8.75 24.15
CA TYR A 283 -29.02 8.69 22.73
C TYR A 283 -29.13 10.10 22.18
N SER A 284 -28.15 10.50 21.38
CA SER A 284 -28.01 11.88 20.94
C SER A 284 -27.76 11.99 19.43
N ARG A 285 -28.13 13.16 18.89
CA ARG A 285 -27.83 13.56 17.52
C ARG A 285 -26.80 14.69 17.55
N ILE A 286 -25.75 14.53 16.76
CA ILE A 286 -24.66 15.47 16.61
C ILE A 286 -24.76 16.15 15.24
N ASN A 287 -24.77 17.49 15.26
CA ASN A 287 -24.77 18.32 14.06
C ASN A 287 -23.64 19.36 14.12
N GLY A 288 -23.00 19.62 12.99
CA GLY A 288 -21.97 20.62 12.81
C GLY A 288 -20.55 20.10 13.02
N ILE A 289 -20.35 18.77 13.04
CA ILE A 289 -19.00 18.18 13.08
C ILE A 289 -18.22 18.56 11.83
N GLU A 290 -16.92 18.79 11.97
CA GLU A 290 -16.01 19.02 10.85
C GLU A 290 -15.74 17.71 10.10
N TRP A 291 -16.12 17.68 8.82
CA TRP A 291 -15.88 16.56 7.92
C TRP A 291 -15.71 17.04 6.48
N GLY A 292 -15.20 16.17 5.61
CA GLY A 292 -15.01 16.47 4.20
C GLY A 292 -14.91 15.23 3.32
N VAL A 293 -14.74 15.47 2.02
CA VAL A 293 -14.46 14.42 1.03
C VAL A 293 -12.97 14.46 0.74
N LEU A 294 -12.30 13.32 0.93
CA LEU A 294 -10.89 13.15 0.62
C LEU A 294 -10.69 13.02 -0.90
N ASP A 295 -11.42 12.09 -1.51
CA ASP A 295 -11.43 11.86 -2.96
C ASP A 295 -12.80 11.37 -3.46
N THR A 296 -13.09 11.54 -4.75
CA THR A 296 -14.38 11.20 -5.38
C THR A 296 -14.22 10.73 -6.83
N GLY A 297 -15.19 9.97 -7.32
CA GLY A 297 -15.14 9.39 -8.67
C GLY A 297 -14.45 8.03 -8.71
N LEU A 298 -14.16 7.47 -7.53
CA LEU A 298 -13.61 6.14 -7.33
C LEU A 298 -14.57 5.03 -7.77
N ASN A 299 -14.08 3.82 -7.99
CA ASN A 299 -14.91 2.69 -8.40
C ASN A 299 -15.25 1.79 -7.20
N ARG A 300 -16.30 2.17 -6.45
CA ARG A 300 -16.77 1.44 -5.24
C ARG A 300 -15.62 1.17 -4.25
N PRO A 301 -15.06 2.21 -3.61
CA PRO A 301 -14.04 2.04 -2.57
C PRO A 301 -14.60 1.17 -1.43
N SER A 302 -13.82 0.23 -0.94
CA SER A 302 -14.30 -0.80 0.01
C SER A 302 -13.44 -0.95 1.25
N GLY A 303 -12.15 -1.22 1.06
CA GLY A 303 -11.16 -1.40 2.12
C GLY A 303 -10.32 -0.15 2.33
N ILE A 304 -9.85 0.05 3.55
CA ILE A 304 -9.02 1.18 3.92
C ILE A 304 -7.98 0.72 4.94
N ALA A 305 -6.72 1.14 4.76
CA ALA A 305 -5.64 0.89 5.71
C ALA A 305 -4.76 2.14 5.83
N LEU A 306 -4.04 2.27 6.94
CA LEU A 306 -3.22 3.43 7.26
C LEU A 306 -1.84 2.96 7.75
N GLU A 307 -0.77 3.49 7.16
CA GLU A 307 0.61 3.31 7.63
C GLU A 307 1.30 4.67 7.66
N GLY A 308 1.55 5.20 8.85
CA GLY A 308 2.03 6.57 9.03
C GLY A 308 1.10 7.59 8.35
N ASP A 309 1.67 8.43 7.48
CA ASP A 309 0.94 9.44 6.70
C ASP A 309 0.41 8.89 5.35
N GLN A 310 0.39 7.57 5.13
CA GLN A 310 -0.12 6.96 3.89
C GLN A 310 -1.44 6.25 4.12
N LEU A 311 -2.47 6.65 3.37
CA LEU A 311 -3.78 6.01 3.36
C LEU A 311 -3.93 5.14 2.11
N PHE A 312 -4.20 3.87 2.29
CA PHE A 312 -4.46 2.91 1.24
C PHE A 312 -5.97 2.72 1.10
N VAL A 313 -6.46 2.65 -0.13
CA VAL A 313 -7.88 2.46 -0.44
C VAL A 313 -8.01 1.43 -1.54
N SER A 314 -8.71 0.33 -1.27
CA SER A 314 -9.02 -0.67 -2.29
C SER A 314 -10.33 -0.33 -3.01
N LEU A 315 -10.37 -0.62 -4.30
CA LEU A 315 -11.52 -0.37 -5.16
C LEU A 315 -12.15 -1.69 -5.60
N ASN A 316 -13.26 -2.06 -4.96
CA ASN A 316 -13.98 -3.29 -5.28
C ASN A 316 -14.42 -3.38 -6.74
N GLY A 317 -14.70 -2.24 -7.38
CA GLY A 317 -15.28 -2.23 -8.72
C GLY A 317 -14.30 -2.45 -9.87
N ASN A 318 -12.99 -2.37 -9.65
CA ASN A 318 -11.95 -2.58 -10.68
C ASN A 318 -10.67 -3.29 -10.20
N GLY A 319 -10.53 -3.64 -8.92
CA GLY A 319 -9.34 -4.35 -8.44
C GLY A 319 -8.09 -3.47 -8.31
N GLU A 320 -8.28 -2.15 -8.24
CA GLU A 320 -7.18 -1.20 -8.05
C GLU A 320 -7.02 -0.89 -6.55
N ILE A 321 -5.79 -0.65 -6.12
CA ILE A 321 -5.47 -0.13 -4.79
C ILE A 321 -4.72 1.19 -4.99
N ILE A 322 -5.20 2.24 -4.34
CA ILE A 322 -4.64 3.59 -4.43
C ILE A 322 -4.03 3.95 -3.07
N ALA A 323 -2.83 4.53 -3.07
CA ALA A 323 -2.21 5.13 -1.90
C ALA A 323 -2.26 6.66 -1.99
N TYR A 324 -2.55 7.28 -0.87
CA TYR A 324 -2.65 8.73 -0.72
C TYR A 324 -1.65 9.23 0.32
N ASP A 325 -0.98 10.33 0.02
CA ASP A 325 -0.16 11.08 0.98
C ASP A 325 -1.04 12.06 1.78
N LEU A 326 -1.06 11.87 3.09
CA LEU A 326 -1.80 12.66 4.07
C LEU A 326 -0.94 13.72 4.80
N SER A 327 0.38 13.73 4.58
CA SER A 327 1.38 14.48 5.37
C SER A 327 1.16 15.99 5.44
N VAL A 328 0.36 16.55 4.52
CA VAL A 328 0.04 17.99 4.50
C VAL A 328 -0.85 18.37 5.67
N ASN A 329 -1.93 17.61 5.94
CA ASN A 329 -2.95 17.96 6.94
C ASN A 329 -3.95 16.83 7.29
N GLY A 330 -3.81 15.62 6.75
CA GLY A 330 -4.77 14.52 6.92
C GLY A 330 -6.14 14.71 6.24
N LYS A 331 -6.40 15.86 5.61
CA LYS A 331 -7.73 16.25 5.08
C LYS A 331 -7.74 16.48 3.58
N SER A 332 -6.58 16.66 2.97
CA SER A 332 -6.39 16.77 1.53
C SER A 332 -5.31 15.79 1.10
N ALA A 333 -5.73 14.70 0.47
CA ALA A 333 -4.84 13.67 -0.05
C ALA A 333 -4.32 14.04 -1.44
N VAL A 334 -3.05 13.76 -1.69
CA VAL A 334 -2.47 13.67 -3.04
C VAL A 334 -2.24 12.19 -3.34
N GLU A 335 -2.66 11.72 -4.51
CA GLU A 335 -2.36 10.36 -4.94
C GLU A 335 -0.83 10.17 -4.99
N ALA A 336 -0.32 9.23 -4.20
CA ALA A 336 1.09 8.87 -4.13
C ALA A 336 1.44 7.77 -5.15
N GLY A 337 0.50 6.87 -5.42
CA GLY A 337 0.61 5.83 -6.43
C GLY A 337 -0.62 4.93 -6.44
N SER A 338 -0.73 4.08 -7.47
CA SER A 338 -1.72 3.02 -7.52
C SER A 338 -1.16 1.75 -8.16
N ILE A 339 -1.78 0.63 -7.83
CA ILE A 339 -1.48 -0.68 -8.42
C ILE A 339 -2.77 -1.35 -8.90
N GLN A 340 -2.64 -2.16 -9.93
CA GLN A 340 -3.71 -3.02 -10.41
C GLN A 340 -3.42 -4.45 -9.98
N THR A 341 -4.30 -5.03 -9.17
CA THR A 341 -4.17 -6.44 -8.77
C THR A 341 -4.85 -7.36 -9.77
N THR A 342 -4.67 -8.67 -9.60
CA THR A 342 -5.41 -9.68 -10.36
C THR A 342 -6.85 -9.89 -9.89
N ALA A 343 -7.18 -9.40 -8.69
CA ALA A 343 -8.49 -9.57 -8.08
C ALA A 343 -9.57 -8.71 -8.75
N SER A 344 -10.78 -9.26 -8.86
CA SER A 344 -11.92 -8.54 -9.46
C SER A 344 -12.90 -7.97 -8.43
N SER A 345 -12.68 -8.27 -7.14
CA SER A 345 -13.56 -7.90 -6.03
C SER A 345 -12.75 -7.81 -4.73
N ILE A 346 -11.90 -6.78 -4.64
CA ILE A 346 -11.15 -6.50 -3.41
C ILE A 346 -12.11 -6.01 -2.33
N MET A 347 -11.93 -6.45 -1.08
CA MET A 347 -12.70 -5.99 0.08
C MET A 347 -11.76 -5.28 1.07
N GLY A 348 -11.66 -5.75 2.31
CA GLY A 348 -10.72 -5.23 3.31
C GLY A 348 -9.26 -5.34 2.87
N ILE A 349 -8.47 -4.41 3.38
CA ILE A 349 -7.02 -4.33 3.23
C ILE A 349 -6.42 -3.98 4.58
N GLU A 350 -5.20 -4.44 4.83
CA GLU A 350 -4.49 -4.15 6.07
C GLU A 350 -2.98 -4.15 5.80
N ILE A 351 -2.23 -3.32 6.53
CA ILE A 351 -0.77 -3.37 6.51
C ILE A 351 -0.31 -4.32 7.61
N GLY A 352 0.39 -5.39 7.22
CA GLY A 352 0.86 -6.40 8.15
C GLY A 352 2.05 -5.93 8.98
N PRO A 353 2.37 -6.65 10.07
CA PRO A 353 3.53 -6.35 10.92
C PRO A 353 4.88 -6.55 10.21
N ASP A 354 4.88 -7.19 9.04
CA ASP A 354 6.04 -7.32 8.14
C ASP A 354 6.17 -6.14 7.16
N GLY A 355 5.26 -5.16 7.22
CA GLY A 355 5.23 -3.97 6.37
C GLY A 355 4.52 -4.17 5.03
N HIS A 356 4.08 -5.40 4.72
CA HIS A 356 3.42 -5.71 3.46
C HIS A 356 1.93 -5.37 3.50
N LEU A 357 1.35 -5.08 2.32
CA LEU A 357 -0.09 -4.91 2.17
C LEU A 357 -0.76 -6.25 1.95
N TYR A 358 -1.83 -6.50 2.71
CA TYR A 358 -2.70 -7.66 2.58
C TYR A 358 -4.07 -7.21 2.12
N TYR A 359 -4.75 -8.02 1.30
CA TYR A 359 -6.11 -7.74 0.86
C TYR A 359 -6.95 -9.02 0.76
N VAL A 360 -8.26 -8.85 0.90
CA VAL A 360 -9.24 -9.90 0.63
C VAL A 360 -9.64 -9.89 -0.84
N ASP A 361 -9.42 -11.00 -1.56
CA ASP A 361 -10.07 -11.28 -2.84
C ASP A 361 -11.34 -12.11 -2.60
N ASN A 362 -12.47 -11.42 -2.50
CA ASN A 362 -13.75 -12.06 -2.26
C ASN A 362 -14.23 -12.93 -3.44
N ALA A 363 -13.76 -12.67 -4.67
CA ALA A 363 -14.20 -13.44 -5.82
C ALA A 363 -13.59 -14.85 -5.86
N GLN A 364 -12.43 -15.04 -5.22
CA GLN A 364 -11.70 -16.30 -5.17
C GLN A 364 -11.70 -16.96 -3.79
N ASP A 365 -12.31 -16.32 -2.79
CA ASP A 365 -12.24 -16.73 -1.38
C ASP A 365 -10.79 -16.78 -0.86
N GLU A 366 -10.01 -15.74 -1.15
CA GLU A 366 -8.58 -15.66 -0.83
C GLU A 366 -8.24 -14.42 0.02
N VAL A 367 -7.21 -14.56 0.85
CA VAL A 367 -6.41 -13.45 1.36
C VAL A 367 -5.08 -13.47 0.63
N VAL A 368 -4.69 -12.33 0.08
CA VAL A 368 -3.48 -12.18 -0.73
C VAL A 368 -2.58 -11.12 -0.11
N ARG A 369 -1.28 -11.37 -0.11
CA ARG A 369 -0.25 -10.41 0.28
C ARG A 369 0.47 -9.89 -0.96
N ILE A 370 0.82 -8.62 -0.94
CA ILE A 370 1.64 -7.97 -1.96
C ILE A 370 3.09 -8.00 -1.49
N ASP A 371 3.95 -8.63 -2.28
CA ASP A 371 5.40 -8.74 -2.05
C ASP A 371 6.13 -7.91 -3.11
N PRO A 372 6.48 -6.64 -2.82
CA PRO A 372 7.30 -5.83 -3.72
C PRO A 372 8.66 -6.47 -3.98
N TYR A 373 9.09 -6.46 -5.24
CA TYR A 373 10.47 -6.79 -5.56
C TYR A 373 11.40 -5.67 -5.11
N THR A 374 12.59 -6.05 -4.62
CA THR A 374 13.63 -5.09 -4.23
C THR A 374 14.27 -4.47 -5.48
N ASP A 375 14.49 -3.16 -5.42
CA ASP A 375 15.27 -2.35 -6.36
C ASP A 375 16.17 -1.48 -5.46
N ALA A 376 17.40 -1.96 -5.24
CA ALA A 376 18.27 -1.43 -4.19
C ALA A 376 18.94 -0.10 -4.57
N ASP A 377 19.04 0.23 -5.85
CA ASP A 377 19.63 1.48 -6.34
C ASP A 377 18.62 2.47 -6.93
N GLY A 378 17.36 2.06 -7.11
CA GLY A 378 16.22 2.89 -7.47
C GLY A 378 16.20 3.29 -8.94
N ASP A 379 16.73 2.44 -9.82
CA ASP A 379 16.84 2.73 -11.25
C ASP A 379 15.62 2.26 -12.07
N GLY A 380 14.69 1.54 -11.42
CA GLY A 380 13.47 1.01 -12.01
C GLY A 380 13.58 -0.41 -12.56
N VAL A 381 14.72 -1.08 -12.40
CA VAL A 381 14.95 -2.49 -12.66
C VAL A 381 15.07 -3.21 -11.32
N VAL A 382 14.42 -4.37 -11.19
CA VAL A 382 14.45 -5.11 -9.92
C VAL A 382 15.75 -5.89 -9.79
N ASP A 383 16.29 -6.03 -8.57
CA ASP A 383 17.59 -6.66 -8.27
C ASP A 383 17.76 -8.06 -8.90
N VAL A 384 16.65 -8.78 -9.13
CA VAL A 384 16.66 -10.13 -9.72
C VAL A 384 16.83 -10.13 -11.24
N ASP A 385 16.52 -9.02 -11.90
CA ASP A 385 16.64 -8.79 -13.34
C ASP A 385 17.70 -7.73 -13.68
N ASP A 386 18.33 -7.13 -12.67
CA ASP A 386 19.32 -6.06 -12.79
C ASP A 386 20.75 -6.61 -12.93
N ASN A 387 21.46 -6.23 -14.00
CA ASN A 387 22.86 -6.58 -14.21
C ASN A 387 23.85 -5.73 -13.39
N CYS A 388 23.37 -4.68 -12.70
CA CYS A 388 24.09 -3.89 -11.72
C CYS A 388 23.26 -3.54 -10.47
N PRO A 389 22.85 -4.49 -9.60
CA PRO A 389 21.87 -4.29 -8.51
C PRO A 389 22.17 -3.22 -7.45
N LEU A 390 23.31 -2.56 -7.51
CA LEU A 390 23.74 -1.53 -6.54
C LEU A 390 24.21 -0.25 -7.23
N VAL A 391 24.14 -0.17 -8.57
CA VAL A 391 24.64 0.94 -9.38
C VAL A 391 23.66 1.21 -10.51
N ALA A 392 22.84 2.25 -10.31
CA ALA A 392 21.74 2.58 -11.21
C ALA A 392 22.15 2.64 -12.70
N ASN A 393 21.53 1.80 -13.52
CA ASN A 393 21.68 1.70 -14.97
C ASN A 393 20.37 1.28 -15.67
N PRO A 394 19.37 2.17 -15.78
CA PRO A 394 18.03 1.82 -16.29
C PRO A 394 17.99 1.24 -17.72
N ASN A 395 19.09 1.37 -18.48
CA ASN A 395 19.22 0.85 -19.84
C ASN A 395 19.77 -0.58 -19.90
N GLN A 396 20.29 -1.12 -18.79
CA GLN A 396 20.79 -2.49 -18.66
C GLN A 396 21.75 -2.87 -19.81
N LEU A 397 22.69 -1.97 -20.11
CA LEU A 397 23.74 -2.23 -21.09
C LEU A 397 24.71 -3.28 -20.52
N ASP A 398 25.14 -4.19 -21.39
CA ASP A 398 25.99 -5.35 -21.11
C ASP A 398 26.64 -5.71 -22.46
N HIS A 399 27.78 -5.08 -22.74
CA HIS A 399 28.42 -5.12 -24.06
C HIS A 399 28.96 -6.50 -24.42
N ASP A 400 29.52 -7.21 -23.45
CA ASP A 400 30.08 -8.55 -23.64
C ASP A 400 29.13 -9.72 -23.31
N ILE A 401 27.99 -9.43 -22.70
CA ILE A 401 26.92 -10.37 -22.35
C ILE A 401 27.38 -11.39 -21.29
N ASP A 402 28.20 -10.94 -20.33
CA ASP A 402 28.64 -11.76 -19.20
C ASP A 402 27.67 -11.74 -18.00
N GLY A 403 26.73 -10.77 -18.01
CA GLY A 403 25.70 -10.56 -17.00
C GLY A 403 26.04 -9.50 -15.96
N LEU A 404 27.20 -8.85 -16.05
CA LEU A 404 27.51 -7.58 -15.39
C LEU A 404 27.20 -6.44 -16.37
N GLY A 405 26.63 -5.34 -15.87
CA GLY A 405 26.35 -4.20 -16.74
C GLY A 405 27.54 -3.26 -16.91
N ASP A 406 27.61 -2.56 -18.03
CA ASP A 406 28.72 -1.64 -18.41
C ASP A 406 29.10 -0.60 -17.32
N VAL A 407 28.19 -0.32 -16.38
CA VAL A 407 28.44 0.68 -15.31
C VAL A 407 29.10 0.09 -14.06
N CYS A 408 29.03 -1.24 -13.91
CA CYS A 408 29.51 -1.97 -12.74
C CYS A 408 30.46 -3.12 -13.11
N ASP A 409 30.59 -3.43 -14.40
CA ASP A 409 31.74 -4.10 -14.97
C ASP A 409 32.94 -3.12 -15.02
N GLY A 410 34.15 -3.65 -15.03
CA GLY A 410 35.37 -2.87 -15.22
C GLY A 410 36.23 -3.34 -16.39
N ASP A 411 35.70 -4.23 -17.22
CA ASP A 411 36.29 -4.81 -18.44
C ASP A 411 35.13 -5.11 -19.41
N ASP A 412 34.54 -4.04 -19.98
CA ASP A 412 33.25 -4.04 -20.70
C ASP A 412 33.25 -4.94 -21.97
N ASP A 413 34.41 -5.27 -22.54
CA ASP A 413 34.55 -6.16 -23.70
C ASP A 413 35.27 -7.50 -23.41
N ASN A 414 35.63 -7.73 -22.15
CA ASN A 414 36.20 -8.95 -21.59
C ASN A 414 37.52 -9.39 -22.25
N ASP A 415 38.33 -8.41 -22.68
CA ASP A 415 39.60 -8.64 -23.36
C ASP A 415 40.79 -8.87 -22.40
N SER A 416 40.57 -8.67 -21.09
CA SER A 416 41.53 -8.72 -19.96
C SER A 416 42.29 -7.44 -19.63
N LEU A 417 42.01 -6.33 -20.30
CA LEU A 417 42.37 -4.98 -19.87
C LEU A 417 41.18 -4.33 -19.17
N LEU A 418 41.46 -3.60 -18.10
CA LEU A 418 40.40 -2.88 -17.40
C LEU A 418 40.08 -1.60 -18.16
N ASP A 419 38.82 -1.18 -18.21
CA ASP A 419 38.37 0.02 -18.94
C ASP A 419 39.18 1.28 -18.61
N GLU A 420 39.67 1.39 -17.37
CA GLU A 420 40.50 2.53 -16.94
C GLU A 420 41.88 2.60 -17.62
N ASN A 421 42.32 1.49 -18.21
CA ASN A 421 43.58 1.33 -18.95
C ASN A 421 43.34 0.94 -20.42
N ASP A 422 42.09 0.98 -20.89
CA ASP A 422 41.68 0.58 -22.22
C ASP A 422 41.29 1.81 -23.06
N ALA A 423 41.79 1.93 -24.28
CA ALA A 423 41.43 2.98 -25.23
C ALA A 423 40.13 2.67 -26.00
N CYS A 424 39.76 1.39 -26.06
CA CYS A 424 38.55 0.82 -26.66
C CYS A 424 37.75 -0.02 -25.64
N PRO A 425 37.32 0.54 -24.48
CA PRO A 425 36.67 -0.23 -23.40
C PRO A 425 35.40 -0.99 -23.83
N GLN A 426 34.72 -0.54 -24.90
CA GLN A 426 33.57 -1.25 -25.49
C GLN A 426 33.93 -1.75 -26.90
N GLY A 427 35.10 -2.39 -27.01
CA GLY A 427 35.73 -2.81 -28.24
C GLY A 427 35.19 -4.12 -28.79
N ILE A 428 35.94 -4.81 -29.64
CA ILE A 428 35.52 -6.10 -30.17
C ILE A 428 35.60 -7.16 -29.07
N ILE A 429 34.50 -7.89 -28.87
CA ILE A 429 34.49 -8.99 -27.91
C ILE A 429 35.17 -10.26 -28.45
N GLY A 430 35.80 -11.03 -27.56
CA GLY A 430 36.26 -12.40 -27.84
C GLY A 430 37.65 -12.52 -28.47
N TRP A 431 38.49 -11.50 -28.30
CA TRP A 431 39.94 -11.57 -28.51
C TRP A 431 40.66 -11.20 -27.21
N VAL A 432 41.99 -11.16 -27.23
CA VAL A 432 42.81 -10.76 -26.08
C VAL A 432 44.00 -9.96 -26.62
N PRO A 433 44.33 -8.81 -26.01
CA PRO A 433 45.51 -8.02 -26.31
C PRO A 433 46.79 -8.84 -26.31
N THR A 434 47.49 -8.80 -27.43
CA THR A 434 48.84 -9.35 -27.56
C THR A 434 49.65 -8.44 -28.46
N SER A 435 50.97 -8.41 -28.28
CA SER A 435 51.89 -7.63 -29.13
C SER A 435 51.90 -8.03 -30.63
N ALA A 436 50.97 -8.86 -31.08
CA ALA A 436 50.78 -9.27 -32.47
C ALA A 436 49.39 -8.92 -33.03
N THR A 437 48.46 -8.49 -32.17
CA THR A 437 47.07 -8.13 -32.50
C THR A 437 46.67 -6.75 -31.95
N ASP A 438 47.49 -6.22 -31.04
CA ASP A 438 47.43 -4.91 -30.39
C ASP A 438 48.90 -4.54 -30.15
N HIS A 439 49.47 -3.69 -31.01
CA HIS A 439 50.92 -3.44 -31.02
C HIS A 439 51.38 -2.63 -29.81
N ASP A 440 50.61 -1.62 -29.39
CA ASP A 440 50.96 -0.73 -28.28
C ASP A 440 50.38 -1.13 -26.91
N MET A 441 49.51 -2.15 -26.88
CA MET A 441 48.87 -2.73 -25.71
C MET A 441 47.87 -1.80 -25.02
N ASP A 442 47.10 -1.04 -25.80
CA ASP A 442 46.10 -0.12 -25.30
C ASP A 442 44.67 -0.68 -25.26
N GLY A 443 44.45 -1.91 -25.72
CA GLY A 443 43.13 -2.57 -25.72
C GLY A 443 42.32 -2.39 -27.01
N CYS A 444 42.87 -1.73 -28.03
CA CYS A 444 42.24 -1.66 -29.35
C CYS A 444 42.83 -2.71 -30.31
N GLU A 445 41.99 -3.48 -31.01
CA GLU A 445 42.50 -4.41 -32.04
C GLU A 445 43.01 -3.64 -33.29
N ASP A 446 44.32 -3.74 -33.58
CA ASP A 446 45.03 -3.16 -34.76
C ASP A 446 44.22 -3.35 -36.07
N ALA A 447 43.57 -4.51 -36.21
CA ALA A 447 42.98 -4.93 -37.47
C ALA A 447 41.63 -4.25 -37.79
N SER A 448 40.97 -3.66 -36.79
CA SER A 448 39.55 -3.36 -36.88
C SER A 448 39.10 -2.07 -36.20
N GLU A 449 39.66 -1.72 -35.04
CA GLU A 449 39.17 -0.63 -34.20
C GLU A 449 40.24 0.35 -33.73
N ASP A 450 41.51 -0.07 -33.72
CA ASP A 450 42.63 0.85 -33.60
C ASP A 450 42.90 1.57 -34.95
N PHE A 451 43.31 2.82 -34.88
CA PHE A 451 43.69 3.64 -36.03
C PHE A 451 45.10 4.23 -35.91
N ASP A 452 45.82 3.94 -34.84
CA ASP A 452 47.13 4.48 -34.48
C ASP A 452 47.91 3.39 -33.73
N ASP A 453 48.31 2.32 -34.44
CA ASP A 453 48.78 1.05 -33.83
C ASP A 453 49.99 1.22 -32.88
N ASP A 454 50.75 2.33 -32.96
CA ASP A 454 51.90 2.62 -32.08
C ASP A 454 51.73 3.83 -31.12
N ASN A 455 50.52 4.42 -31.11
CA ASN A 455 50.06 5.53 -30.29
C ASN A 455 51.00 6.77 -30.30
N ASP A 456 51.59 7.07 -31.46
CA ASP A 456 52.49 8.21 -31.61
C ASP A 456 51.75 9.54 -31.90
N ALA A 457 50.42 9.48 -32.06
CA ALA A 457 49.46 10.51 -32.45
C ALA A 457 49.31 10.77 -33.97
N VAL A 458 49.79 9.87 -34.82
CA VAL A 458 49.65 9.89 -36.29
C VAL A 458 48.94 8.64 -36.78
N ILE A 459 47.66 8.78 -37.11
CA ILE A 459 46.86 7.67 -37.63
C ILE A 459 47.51 6.92 -38.81
N ASP A 460 47.36 5.59 -38.88
CA ASP A 460 48.07 4.69 -39.80
C ASP A 460 48.00 5.11 -41.28
N ILE A 461 46.86 5.65 -41.69
CA ILE A 461 46.64 6.07 -43.09
C ILE A 461 47.49 7.30 -43.49
N ARG A 462 48.11 7.96 -42.52
CA ARG A 462 48.99 9.12 -42.66
C ARG A 462 50.39 8.87 -42.14
N ASP A 463 50.66 7.67 -41.66
CA ASP A 463 51.93 7.24 -41.12
C ASP A 463 52.71 6.41 -42.16
N ASP A 464 53.98 6.73 -42.39
CA ASP A 464 54.86 5.96 -43.26
C ASP A 464 55.45 4.70 -42.56
N CYS A 465 55.31 4.61 -41.23
CA CYS A 465 55.60 3.48 -40.36
C CYS A 465 54.51 3.24 -39.30
N PRO A 466 53.29 2.80 -39.69
CA PRO A 466 52.14 2.61 -38.79
C PRO A 466 52.37 1.73 -37.55
N VAL A 467 53.42 0.91 -37.53
CA VAL A 467 53.78 0.01 -36.42
C VAL A 467 55.21 0.38 -35.99
N GLY A 468 55.38 1.62 -35.52
CA GLY A 468 56.66 2.27 -35.26
C GLY A 468 57.17 2.12 -33.82
N GLU A 469 57.91 3.13 -33.33
CA GLU A 469 58.49 3.10 -31.98
C GLU A 469 57.46 3.51 -30.92
N MET A 470 57.01 2.54 -30.11
CA MET A 470 56.18 2.81 -28.93
C MET A 470 56.84 3.75 -27.90
N ALA A 471 56.00 4.44 -27.12
CA ALA A 471 56.41 5.42 -26.09
C ALA A 471 57.20 6.62 -26.63
N TRP A 472 56.95 6.96 -27.89
CA TRP A 472 57.39 8.15 -28.57
C TRP A 472 56.15 8.89 -29.09
N LEU A 473 56.26 10.20 -29.33
CA LEU A 473 55.16 10.98 -29.91
C LEU A 473 55.72 11.72 -31.12
N SER A 474 55.04 11.65 -32.26
CA SER A 474 55.36 12.45 -33.42
C SER A 474 54.97 13.91 -33.16
N THR A 475 55.99 14.77 -33.13
CA THR A 475 55.85 16.21 -32.94
C THR A 475 56.85 16.93 -33.83
N ASP A 476 56.65 18.22 -34.10
CA ASP A 476 57.60 19.06 -34.84
C ASP A 476 59.06 19.07 -34.28
N LEU A 477 59.27 18.54 -33.07
CA LEU A 477 60.59 18.45 -32.41
C LEU A 477 61.22 17.07 -32.45
N THR A 478 60.42 16.04 -32.71
CA THR A 478 60.82 14.62 -32.66
C THR A 478 60.71 13.95 -34.01
N ASP A 479 59.70 14.33 -34.82
CA ASP A 479 59.51 13.97 -36.22
C ASP A 479 59.82 15.19 -37.09
N TYR A 480 60.92 15.15 -37.84
CA TYR A 480 61.36 16.28 -38.65
C TYR A 480 60.78 16.28 -40.07
N ASP A 481 60.24 15.14 -40.50
CA ASP A 481 59.65 14.86 -41.80
C ASP A 481 58.14 15.10 -41.80
N GLY A 482 57.51 14.92 -40.63
CA GLY A 482 56.08 14.79 -40.47
C GLY A 482 55.55 13.49 -41.05
N ASP A 483 56.36 12.42 -41.06
CA ASP A 483 56.02 11.12 -41.67
C ASP A 483 55.58 10.05 -40.65
N GLY A 484 55.53 10.37 -39.36
CA GLY A 484 55.16 9.41 -38.30
C GLY A 484 56.31 8.56 -37.79
N CYS A 485 57.54 8.80 -38.26
CA CYS A 485 58.70 7.97 -37.92
C CYS A 485 59.77 8.70 -37.11
N GLN A 486 60.33 8.02 -36.09
CA GLN A 486 61.40 8.57 -35.22
C GLN A 486 62.74 8.88 -35.91
#